data_AF-I0WEG4-F1
#
_entry.id   AF-I0WEG4-F1
#
_cell.length_a   1.000
_cell.length_b   1.000
_cell.length_c   1.000
_cell.angle_alpha   90.00
_cell.angle_beta   90.00
_cell.angle_gamma   90.00
#
_symmetry.space_group_name_H-M   'P 1'
#
loop_
_entity.id
_entity.type
_entity.pdbx_description
1 polymer ?
#
loop_
_entity_poly.entity_id
_entity_poly.type
_entity_poly.pdbx_seq_one_letter_code
_entity_poly.pdbx_strand_id
1 'polypeptide(L)'
;MATRIRRLGTLVGTCAAAVAFTTASAGIASAVPDPVSVTTTAFQVPFTGVIGDPFPFATVSLAASTGANPGPGVVRLSATSMCPAFTPNANCTTYAFATTIRWLNLSTGVTGTATVPSGSFGVPGQEPVVDVPTGSGHVTATVLGASSGTIVPGLGYFFVP
;
A
#
# COMPACT_ATOMS: atom_id res chain seq x y z
N MET A 1 54.05 -19.92 74.55
CA MET A 1 53.54 -21.32 74.53
C MET A 1 52.85 -21.50 73.19
N ALA A 2 53.48 -22.10 72.17
CA ALA A 2 53.55 -23.55 71.93
C ALA A 2 52.12 -24.14 71.99
N THR A 3 51.53 -24.73 70.94
CA THR A 3 52.02 -25.83 70.10
C THR A 3 50.99 -26.00 68.96
N ARG A 4 51.32 -25.82 67.67
CA ARG A 4 51.94 -26.75 66.70
C ARG A 4 51.05 -27.95 66.32
N ILE A 5 51.12 -28.31 65.01
CA ILE A 5 51.00 -29.66 64.40
C ILE A 5 49.59 -29.98 63.85
N ARG A 6 49.36 -30.44 62.60
CA ARG A 6 50.13 -31.27 61.66
C ARG A 6 49.54 -31.05 60.24
N ARG A 7 50.36 -30.86 59.19
CA ARG A 7 50.67 -31.84 58.11
C ARG A 7 49.57 -31.96 57.05
N LEU A 8 49.80 -32.25 55.78
CA LEU A 8 50.94 -32.45 54.87
C LEU A 8 50.23 -32.94 53.58
N GLY A 9 50.78 -32.69 52.39
CA GLY A 9 50.48 -33.59 51.26
C GLY A 9 49.83 -32.95 50.03
N THR A 10 50.66 -32.30 49.21
CA THR A 10 50.99 -32.72 47.84
C THR A 10 49.88 -33.34 46.96
N LEU A 11 49.55 -32.61 45.88
CA LEU A 11 49.34 -33.04 44.48
C LEU A 11 48.50 -34.31 44.18
N VAL A 12 47.50 -34.16 43.29
CA VAL A 12 47.42 -34.73 41.92
C VAL A 12 45.95 -34.83 41.46
N GLY A 13 45.67 -34.34 40.23
CA GLY A 13 44.70 -34.93 39.29
C GLY A 13 43.24 -34.46 39.38
N THR A 14 42.85 -33.41 38.66
CA THR A 14 42.22 -33.42 37.31
C THR A 14 40.78 -33.91 37.21
N CYS A 15 39.90 -32.98 36.81
CA CYS A 15 38.72 -33.08 35.91
C CYS A 15 37.58 -32.23 36.48
N ALA A 16 36.78 -31.47 35.74
CA ALA A 16 36.83 -30.87 34.42
C ALA A 16 35.57 -29.98 34.37
N ALA A 17 35.70 -28.68 34.11
CA ALA A 17 34.61 -27.86 33.58
C ALA A 17 35.18 -26.52 33.08
N ALA A 18 35.60 -26.52 31.82
CA ALA A 18 35.90 -25.30 31.09
C ALA A 18 34.57 -24.54 30.86
N VAL A 19 34.41 -23.39 31.51
CA VAL A 19 33.38 -22.42 31.12
C VAL A 19 33.93 -21.67 29.90
N ALA A 20 33.55 -22.15 28.72
CA ALA A 20 33.82 -21.44 27.48
C ALA A 20 32.99 -20.15 27.45
N PHE A 21 33.66 -19.01 27.44
CA PHE A 21 33.06 -17.73 27.09
C PHE A 21 32.72 -17.77 25.59
N THR A 22 31.45 -18.01 25.27
CA THR A 22 30.94 -17.77 23.92
C THR A 22 30.68 -16.28 23.76
N THR A 23 31.65 -15.57 23.20
CA THR A 23 31.40 -14.25 22.59
C THR A 23 30.52 -14.48 21.36
N ALA A 24 29.20 -14.41 21.53
CA ALA A 24 28.29 -14.27 20.41
C ALA A 24 28.47 -12.85 19.84
N SER A 25 29.25 -12.73 18.78
CA SER A 25 29.18 -11.58 17.90
C SER A 25 27.77 -11.54 17.31
N ALA A 26 26.87 -10.79 17.95
CA ALA A 26 25.61 -10.41 17.33
C ALA A 26 25.98 -9.53 16.14
N GLY A 27 26.05 -10.16 14.97
CA GLY A 27 26.13 -9.44 13.71
C GLY A 27 24.98 -8.43 13.68
N ILE A 28 25.31 -7.22 13.25
CA ILE A 28 24.31 -6.21 12.90
C ILE A 28 23.53 -6.85 11.76
N ALA A 29 22.44 -7.55 12.07
CA ALA A 29 21.46 -7.90 11.08
C ALA A 29 20.96 -6.56 10.58
N SER A 30 21.38 -6.17 9.37
CA SER A 30 20.71 -5.09 8.67
C SER A 30 19.24 -5.47 8.69
N ALA A 31 18.41 -4.72 9.41
CA ALA A 31 16.99 -4.87 9.33
C ALA A 31 16.67 -4.80 7.84
N VAL A 32 16.26 -5.93 7.27
CA VAL A 32 15.62 -5.95 5.96
C VAL A 32 14.52 -4.90 6.11
N PRO A 33 14.50 -3.82 5.30
CA PRO A 33 13.42 -2.86 5.38
C PRO A 33 12.14 -3.67 5.29
N ASP A 34 11.28 -3.56 6.31
CA ASP A 34 9.96 -4.17 6.25
C ASP A 34 9.38 -3.81 4.88
N PRO A 35 8.83 -4.77 4.11
CA PRO A 35 8.21 -4.45 2.85
C PRO A 35 7.17 -3.37 3.13
N VAL A 36 7.45 -2.15 2.66
CA VAL A 36 6.60 -0.99 2.90
C VAL A 36 5.24 -1.38 2.35
N SER A 37 4.31 -1.66 3.26
CA SER A 37 3.07 -2.32 2.92
C SER A 37 2.23 -1.33 2.11
N VAL A 38 2.22 -1.53 0.79
CA VAL A 38 1.34 -0.79 -0.11
C VAL A 38 -0.09 -1.20 0.22
N THR A 39 -0.78 -0.38 1.00
CA THR A 39 -2.19 -0.60 1.26
C THR A 39 -2.95 -0.21 0.01
N THR A 40 -3.44 -1.22 -0.71
CA THR A 40 -4.23 -1.00 -1.93
C THR A 40 -5.70 -1.13 -1.60
N THR A 41 -6.44 -0.03 -1.70
CA THR A 41 -7.89 -0.06 -1.51
C THR A 41 -8.56 -0.03 -2.87
N ALA A 42 -9.21 -1.13 -3.24
CA ALA A 42 -10.00 -1.20 -4.46
C ALA A 42 -11.32 -0.48 -4.24
N PHE A 43 -11.67 0.35 -5.21
CA PHE A 43 -12.86 1.17 -5.20
C PHE A 43 -13.57 1.01 -6.56
N GLN A 44 -14.86 0.69 -6.59
CA GLN A 44 -15.59 0.35 -7.82
C GLN A 44 -16.69 1.38 -8.12
N VAL A 45 -16.62 2.02 -9.28
CA VAL A 45 -17.63 2.98 -9.76
C VAL A 45 -18.41 2.35 -10.91
N PRO A 46 -19.70 2.07 -10.76
CA PRO A 46 -20.57 1.92 -11.92
C PRO A 46 -20.79 3.29 -12.55
N PHE A 47 -20.13 3.60 -13.66
CA PHE A 47 -20.59 4.70 -14.50
C PHE A 47 -21.65 4.17 -15.47
N THR A 48 -22.73 4.92 -15.66
CA THR A 48 -23.77 4.57 -16.62
C THR A 48 -24.02 5.88 -17.36
N GLY A 49 -23.44 6.06 -18.54
CA GLY A 49 -23.60 7.24 -19.37
C GLY A 49 -23.05 6.93 -20.74
N VAL A 50 -23.49 7.62 -21.79
CA VAL A 50 -23.16 7.26 -23.18
C VAL A 50 -21.66 7.40 -23.41
N ILE A 51 -20.91 6.32 -23.18
CA ILE A 51 -19.47 6.22 -23.45
C ILE A 51 -19.25 5.97 -24.95
N GLY A 52 -20.18 5.26 -25.58
CA GLY A 52 -20.04 4.73 -26.94
C GLY A 52 -19.59 3.27 -26.93
N ASP A 53 -18.96 2.85 -28.02
CA ASP A 53 -18.37 1.52 -28.19
C ASP A 53 -17.31 1.23 -27.10
N PRO A 54 -17.25 0.04 -26.48
CA PRO A 54 -18.13 -1.12 -26.68
C PRO A 54 -19.33 -1.21 -25.75
N PHE A 55 -19.38 -0.40 -24.68
CA PHE A 55 -20.41 -0.53 -23.66
C PHE A 55 -21.11 0.81 -23.42
N PRO A 56 -22.44 0.88 -23.61
CA PRO A 56 -23.18 2.10 -23.30
C PRO A 56 -23.11 2.43 -21.80
N PHE A 57 -22.77 1.45 -20.94
CA PHE A 57 -22.65 1.59 -19.50
C PHE A 57 -21.53 0.70 -18.96
N ALA A 58 -20.61 1.24 -18.16
CA ALA A 58 -19.42 0.52 -17.70
C ALA A 58 -19.03 0.86 -16.26
N THR A 59 -18.64 -0.16 -15.50
CA THR A 59 -18.03 -0.03 -14.20
C THR A 59 -16.52 0.15 -14.33
N VAL A 60 -15.98 1.25 -13.80
CA VAL A 60 -14.55 1.52 -13.68
C VAL A 60 -14.12 1.21 -12.25
N SER A 61 -13.12 0.34 -12.10
CA SER A 61 -12.48 0.10 -10.80
C SER A 61 -11.23 0.98 -10.69
N LEU A 62 -11.04 1.60 -9.53
CA LEU A 62 -9.88 2.39 -9.16
C LEU A 62 -9.19 1.76 -7.96
N ALA A 63 -7.87 1.80 -7.94
CA ALA A 63 -7.07 1.47 -6.79
C ALA A 63 -6.42 2.74 -6.24
N ALA A 64 -6.47 2.89 -4.92
CA ALA A 64 -5.64 3.84 -4.20
C ALA A 64 -4.46 3.07 -3.60
N SER A 65 -3.24 3.39 -4.01
CA SER A 65 -2.00 2.87 -3.42
C SER A 65 -1.27 3.97 -2.65
N THR A 66 -0.85 3.63 -1.43
CA THR A 66 -0.13 4.51 -0.51
C THR A 66 1.14 3.82 -0.03
N GLY A 67 2.14 4.58 0.43
CA GLY A 67 3.42 4.05 0.91
C GLY A 67 4.63 4.78 0.34
N ALA A 68 5.77 4.08 0.22
CA ALA A 68 7.06 4.69 -0.15
C ALA A 68 7.09 5.28 -1.58
N ASN A 69 6.23 4.81 -2.47
CA ASN A 69 6.02 5.37 -3.80
C ASN A 69 4.50 5.45 -4.00
N PRO A 70 3.91 6.65 -4.05
CA PRO A 70 4.50 7.94 -4.48
C PRO A 70 5.23 8.76 -3.41
N GLY A 71 5.18 8.35 -2.13
CA GLY A 71 5.83 9.04 -1.02
C GLY A 71 4.85 9.43 0.10
N PRO A 72 5.34 9.96 1.22
CA PRO A 72 4.50 10.31 2.37
C PRO A 72 3.48 11.40 2.01
N GLY A 73 2.25 11.27 2.50
CA GLY A 73 1.17 12.23 2.24
C GLY A 73 0.67 12.28 0.78
N VAL A 74 1.09 11.35 -0.07
CA VAL A 74 0.66 11.24 -1.46
C VAL A 74 -0.02 9.89 -1.69
N VAL A 75 -1.15 9.90 -2.39
CA VAL A 75 -1.84 8.69 -2.85
C VAL A 75 -1.70 8.58 -4.36
N ARG A 76 -1.38 7.38 -4.83
CA ARG A 76 -1.40 7.05 -6.25
C ARG A 76 -2.74 6.42 -6.59
N LEU A 77 -3.48 7.06 -7.48
CA LEU A 77 -4.80 6.61 -7.92
C LEU A 77 -4.64 6.02 -9.32
N SER A 78 -5.06 4.77 -9.51
CA SER A 78 -4.96 4.08 -10.79
C SER A 78 -6.26 3.41 -11.17
N ALA A 79 -6.70 3.54 -12.42
CA ALA A 79 -7.79 2.70 -12.90
C ALA A 79 -7.26 1.28 -13.14
N THR A 80 -7.96 0.28 -12.62
CA THR A 80 -7.55 -1.13 -12.67
C THR A 80 -8.36 -1.97 -13.64
N SER A 81 -9.61 -1.57 -13.91
CA SER A 81 -10.45 -2.24 -14.90
C SER A 81 -11.59 -1.33 -15.35
N MET A 82 -12.10 -1.59 -16.55
CA MET A 82 -13.36 -1.04 -17.04
C MET A 82 -14.17 -2.16 -17.71
N CYS A 83 -15.32 -2.51 -17.13
CA CYS A 83 -16.15 -3.64 -17.57
C CYS A 83 -17.61 -3.20 -17.76
N PRO A 84 -18.44 -3.91 -18.54
CA PRO A 84 -19.86 -3.58 -18.67
C PRO A 84 -20.57 -3.57 -17.32
N ALA A 85 -21.42 -2.57 -17.06
CA ALA A 85 -22.05 -2.38 -15.76
C ALA A 85 -22.97 -3.55 -15.34
N PHE A 86 -23.63 -4.20 -16.31
CA PHE A 86 -24.58 -5.28 -16.06
C PHE A 86 -23.97 -6.69 -16.04
N THR A 87 -22.72 -6.82 -16.48
CA THR A 87 -21.96 -8.08 -16.41
C THR A 87 -20.56 -7.80 -15.88
N PRO A 88 -20.46 -7.40 -14.59
CA PRO A 88 -19.18 -7.07 -13.99
C PRO A 88 -18.23 -8.27 -14.10
N ASN A 89 -16.98 -8.01 -14.46
CA ASN A 89 -15.90 -8.99 -14.69
C ASN A 89 -15.96 -9.80 -16.00
N ALA A 90 -16.96 -9.60 -16.86
CA ALA A 90 -16.98 -10.18 -18.21
C ALA A 90 -16.58 -9.12 -19.25
N ASN A 91 -15.76 -9.50 -20.23
CA ASN A 91 -15.41 -8.65 -21.39
C ASN A 91 -14.91 -7.25 -21.00
N CYS A 92 -14.09 -7.14 -19.95
CA CYS A 92 -13.48 -5.87 -19.59
C CYS A 92 -12.62 -5.34 -20.74
N THR A 93 -12.67 -4.03 -20.98
CA THR A 93 -11.86 -3.41 -22.02
C THR A 93 -10.40 -3.32 -21.57
N THR A 94 -9.49 -3.11 -22.52
CA THR A 94 -8.08 -2.87 -22.27
C THR A 94 -7.75 -1.41 -22.02
N TYR A 95 -8.74 -0.53 -21.86
CA TYR A 95 -8.53 0.89 -21.69
C TYR A 95 -9.50 1.50 -20.66
N ALA A 96 -9.18 2.69 -20.16
CA ALA A 96 -10.03 3.46 -19.27
C ALA A 96 -10.27 4.84 -19.85
N PHE A 97 -11.47 5.38 -19.62
CA PHE A 97 -11.72 6.80 -19.81
C PHE A 97 -11.29 7.60 -18.58
N ALA A 98 -11.03 8.88 -18.79
CA ALA A 98 -10.71 9.79 -17.72
C ALA A 98 -11.83 9.81 -16.66
N THR A 99 -11.43 9.78 -15.39
CA THR A 99 -12.34 9.84 -14.24
C THR A 99 -11.94 10.97 -13.30
N THR A 100 -12.95 11.66 -12.75
CA THR A 100 -12.73 12.75 -11.80
C THR A 100 -12.92 12.23 -10.39
N ILE A 101 -11.97 12.54 -9.52
CA ILE A 101 -11.93 12.14 -8.13
C ILE A 101 -12.02 13.39 -7.28
N ARG A 102 -13.01 13.44 -6.37
CA ARG A 102 -13.14 14.46 -5.34
C ARG A 102 -12.79 13.83 -4.01
N TRP A 103 -11.95 14.47 -3.19
CA TRP A 103 -11.50 13.87 -1.94
C TRP A 103 -11.56 14.86 -0.79
N LEU A 104 -11.63 14.29 0.42
CA LEU A 104 -11.59 14.98 1.70
C LEU A 104 -10.67 14.18 2.63
N ASN A 105 -9.64 14.84 3.15
CA ASN A 105 -8.85 14.35 4.26
C ASN A 105 -9.59 14.66 5.56
N LEU A 106 -10.14 13.62 6.19
CA LEU A 106 -10.93 13.72 7.43
C LEU A 106 -10.06 14.08 8.63
N SER A 107 -8.74 13.89 8.57
CA SER A 107 -7.82 14.23 9.63
C SER A 107 -7.43 15.71 9.64
N THR A 108 -7.42 16.36 8.47
CA THR A 108 -6.94 17.76 8.32
C THR A 108 -8.00 18.73 7.80
N GLY A 109 -9.11 18.23 7.26
CA GLY A 109 -10.15 19.02 6.59
C GLY A 109 -9.79 19.47 5.17
N VAL A 110 -8.60 19.12 4.67
CA VAL A 110 -8.17 19.48 3.31
C VAL A 110 -9.01 18.71 2.30
N THR A 111 -9.43 19.39 1.23
CA THR A 111 -10.17 18.80 0.12
C THR A 111 -9.47 19.08 -1.20
N GLY A 112 -9.75 18.26 -2.20
CA GLY A 112 -9.28 18.54 -3.54
C GLY A 112 -9.99 17.72 -4.61
N THR A 113 -9.59 17.98 -5.84
CA THR A 113 -10.05 17.26 -7.02
C THR A 113 -8.85 16.83 -7.85
N ALA A 114 -8.91 15.62 -8.38
CA ALA A 114 -7.91 15.08 -9.30
C ALA A 114 -8.61 14.39 -10.47
N THR A 115 -7.90 14.26 -11.58
CA THR A 115 -8.39 13.50 -12.74
C THR A 115 -7.40 12.38 -13.01
N VAL A 116 -7.87 11.14 -12.96
CA VAL A 116 -7.14 10.01 -13.52
C VAL A 116 -7.33 10.09 -15.03
N PRO A 117 -6.25 10.19 -15.83
CA PRO A 117 -6.35 10.34 -17.27
C PRO A 117 -6.91 9.08 -17.94
N SER A 118 -7.40 9.23 -19.16
CA SER A 118 -7.66 8.07 -20.02
C SER A 118 -6.34 7.34 -20.30
N GLY A 119 -6.39 6.03 -20.45
CA GLY A 119 -5.19 5.21 -20.64
C GLY A 119 -5.49 3.78 -21.00
N SER A 120 -4.44 2.98 -21.18
CA SER A 120 -4.50 1.57 -21.54
C SER A 120 -3.94 0.70 -20.41
N PHE A 121 -4.65 -0.37 -20.06
CA PHE A 121 -4.19 -1.32 -19.05
C PHE A 121 -3.09 -2.21 -19.62
N GLY A 122 -1.98 -2.37 -18.87
CA GLY A 122 -0.87 -3.25 -19.26
C GLY A 122 0.03 -2.71 -20.38
N VAL A 123 -0.15 -1.45 -20.78
CA VAL A 123 0.72 -0.76 -21.76
C VAL A 123 1.63 0.21 -21.02
N PRO A 124 2.96 -0.04 -20.98
CA PRO A 124 3.91 0.82 -20.28
C PRO A 124 3.86 2.27 -20.74
N GLY A 125 3.69 3.19 -19.80
CA GLY A 125 3.64 4.63 -20.06
C GLY A 125 2.28 5.16 -20.54
N GLN A 126 1.28 4.28 -20.64
CA GLN A 126 -0.11 4.65 -20.94
C GLN A 126 -1.06 4.27 -19.80
N GLU A 127 -0.54 3.84 -18.65
CA GLU A 127 -1.40 3.45 -17.54
C GLU A 127 -2.20 4.65 -17.02
N PRO A 128 -3.52 4.48 -16.80
CA PRO A 128 -4.38 5.53 -16.27
C PRO A 128 -4.08 5.75 -14.78
N VAL A 129 -3.11 6.62 -14.48
CA VAL A 129 -2.57 6.85 -13.13
C VAL A 129 -2.40 8.34 -12.86
N VAL A 130 -2.64 8.76 -11.61
CA VAL A 130 -2.29 10.09 -11.11
C VAL A 130 -1.84 10.02 -9.65
N ASP A 131 -0.84 10.82 -9.29
CA ASP A 131 -0.41 11.00 -7.90
C ASP A 131 -1.06 12.26 -7.32
N VAL A 132 -1.66 12.14 -6.14
CA VAL A 132 -2.45 13.20 -5.51
C VAL A 132 -1.90 13.49 -4.11
N PRO A 133 -1.46 14.73 -3.83
CA PRO A 133 -0.96 15.12 -2.51
C PRO A 133 -2.14 15.42 -1.57
N THR A 134 -2.72 14.37 -0.99
CA THR A 134 -3.86 14.49 -0.05
C THR A 134 -3.45 14.89 1.36
N GLY A 135 -2.15 14.81 1.67
CA GLY A 135 -1.60 14.82 3.02
C GLY A 135 -1.82 13.49 3.73
N SER A 136 -1.07 13.27 4.81
CA SER A 136 -1.21 12.09 5.66
C SER A 136 -2.53 12.14 6.44
N GLY A 137 -3.09 10.98 6.75
CA GLY A 137 -4.34 10.83 7.48
C GLY A 137 -5.38 9.98 6.77
N HIS A 138 -6.59 10.04 7.29
CA HIS A 138 -7.74 9.30 6.76
C HIS A 138 -8.42 10.08 5.64
N VAL A 139 -8.47 9.52 4.45
CA VAL A 139 -9.00 10.18 3.26
C VAL A 139 -10.23 9.42 2.78
N THR A 140 -11.30 10.15 2.52
CA THR A 140 -12.44 9.65 1.74
C THR A 140 -12.43 10.28 0.35
N ALA A 141 -12.80 9.50 -0.66
CA ALA A 141 -12.84 9.94 -2.04
C ALA A 141 -14.15 9.53 -2.68
N THR A 142 -14.76 10.45 -3.43
CA THR A 142 -15.86 10.18 -4.35
C THR A 142 -15.34 10.23 -5.77
N VAL A 143 -15.71 9.25 -6.58
CA VAL A 143 -15.31 9.17 -7.98
C VAL A 143 -16.53 9.38 -8.87
N LEU A 144 -16.31 10.16 -9.91
CA LEU A 144 -17.26 10.58 -10.92
C LEU A 144 -16.66 10.27 -12.30
N GLY A 145 -17.50 9.96 -13.28
CA GLY A 145 -17.08 10.01 -14.68
C GLY A 145 -16.68 11.44 -15.06
N ALA A 146 -15.68 11.60 -15.93
CA ALA A 146 -15.31 12.94 -16.43
C ALA A 146 -16.42 13.57 -17.31
N SER A 147 -17.28 12.75 -17.91
CA SER A 147 -18.52 13.21 -18.54
C SER A 147 -19.62 13.34 -17.48
N SER A 148 -20.48 14.35 -17.62
CA SER A 148 -21.58 14.69 -16.70
C SER A 148 -22.66 13.60 -16.53
N GLY A 149 -22.49 12.42 -17.15
CA GLY A 149 -23.41 11.29 -17.08
C GLY A 149 -23.15 10.31 -15.93
N THR A 150 -22.62 10.75 -14.78
CA THR A 150 -22.39 9.81 -13.66
C THR A 150 -23.72 9.37 -13.05
N ILE A 151 -24.04 8.08 -13.14
CA ILE A 151 -25.26 7.51 -12.54
C ILE A 151 -25.04 7.01 -11.12
N VAL A 152 -23.98 6.23 -10.87
CA VAL A 152 -23.61 5.83 -9.50
C VAL A 152 -22.23 6.38 -9.19
N PRO A 153 -22.14 7.47 -8.41
CA PRO A 153 -20.87 7.93 -7.88
C PRO A 153 -20.25 6.83 -7.03
N GLY A 154 -18.96 6.70 -7.17
CA GLY A 154 -18.24 5.78 -6.34
C GLY A 154 -17.75 6.43 -5.06
N LEU A 155 -17.67 5.68 -3.95
CA LEU A 155 -17.19 6.18 -2.66
C LEU A 155 -16.20 5.23 -1.99
N GLY A 156 -14.98 5.72 -1.75
CA GLY A 156 -13.88 4.98 -1.14
C GLY A 156 -13.31 5.67 0.09
N TYR A 157 -12.56 4.90 0.87
CA TYR A 157 -11.84 5.37 2.05
C TYR A 157 -10.49 4.67 2.15
N PHE A 158 -9.44 5.40 2.49
CA PHE A 158 -8.11 4.86 2.65
C PHE A 158 -7.30 5.70 3.66
N PHE A 159 -6.22 5.11 4.18
CA PHE A 159 -5.26 5.80 5.02
C PHE A 159 -4.00 6.11 4.22
N VAL A 160 -3.54 7.35 4.33
CA VAL A 160 -2.28 7.82 3.77
C VAL A 160 -1.29 7.98 4.92
N PRO A 161 -0.18 7.22 4.94
CA PRO A 161 0.83 7.34 5.98
C PRO A 161 1.58 8.68 5.95
#